data_AF-A0A2V5LYL1-F1
#
_entry.id   AF-A0A2V5LYL1-F1
#
_cell.length_a   1.000
_cell.length_b   1.000
_cell.length_c   1.000
_cell.angle_alpha   90.00
_cell.angle_beta   90.00
_cell.angle_gamma   90.00
#
_symmetry.space_group_name_H-M   'P 1'
#
loop_
_entity.id
_entity.type
_entity.pdbx_description
1 polymer ?
#
loop_
_entity_poly.entity_id
_entity_poly.type
_entity_poly.pdbx_seq_one_letter_code
_entity_poly.pdbx_strand_id
1 'polypeptide(L)'
;MLSIWRSDIDKYVRECRLRFREDATNKNLAPTRNRIRNRIIPYLEKILDRNIRQNLWRTATIAAEEENWLDKEVPDLTNVDLSVPKLRALPVALQRRAILKWLRVQNISGVGFEVIERVRLLLDPNVRTAKVNLPQDRHARRRAKTIFIE
;
A
#
# COMPACT_ATOMS: atom_id res chain seq x y z
N MET A 1 10.03 15.43 -7.80
CA MET A 1 9.53 15.55 -9.19
C MET A 1 8.95 14.22 -9.62
N LEU A 2 7.66 13.99 -9.39
CA LEU A 2 7.01 12.72 -9.76
C LEU A 2 6.41 12.77 -11.19
N SER A 3 6.16 13.97 -11.72
CA SER A 3 5.54 14.21 -13.03
C SER A 3 6.53 14.55 -14.16
N ILE A 4 7.84 14.51 -13.91
CA ILE A 4 8.88 14.90 -14.90
C ILE A 4 9.68 13.66 -15.29
N TRP A 5 9.82 13.43 -16.59
CA TRP A 5 10.57 12.28 -17.08
C TRP A 5 12.06 12.51 -17.00
N ARG A 6 12.81 11.41 -16.85
CA ARG A 6 14.28 11.48 -16.86
C ARG A 6 14.81 12.09 -18.16
N SER A 7 14.16 11.81 -19.29
CA SER A 7 14.48 12.41 -20.59
C SER A 7 14.38 13.94 -20.59
N ASP A 8 13.39 14.49 -19.88
CA ASP A 8 13.17 15.93 -19.80
C ASP A 8 14.23 16.59 -18.92
N ILE A 9 14.60 15.92 -17.82
CA ILE A 9 15.71 16.35 -16.96
C ILE A 9 17.02 16.33 -17.75
N ASP A 10 17.30 15.25 -18.49
CA ASP A 10 18.53 15.11 -19.29
C ASP A 10 18.55 16.11 -20.46
N LYS A 11 17.39 16.51 -21.01
CA LYS A 11 17.26 17.57 -22.00
C LYS A 11 17.58 18.93 -21.37
N TYR A 12 16.95 19.25 -20.24
CA TYR A 12 17.16 20.50 -19.51
C TYR A 12 18.64 20.68 -19.07
N VAL A 13 19.26 19.62 -18.55
CA VAL A 13 20.68 19.62 -18.17
C VAL A 13 21.59 19.94 -19.36
N ARG A 14 21.27 19.41 -20.56
CA ARG A 14 22.02 19.70 -21.79
C ARG A 14 21.80 21.14 -22.25
N GLU A 15 20.56 21.62 -22.27
CA GLU A 15 20.20 22.98 -22.69
C GLU A 15 20.85 24.04 -21.79
N CYS A 16 20.82 23.83 -20.47
CA CYS A 16 21.41 24.74 -19.49
C CYS A 16 22.89 24.48 -19.21
N ARG A 17 23.52 23.50 -19.89
CA ARG A 17 24.93 23.09 -19.70
C ARG A 17 25.31 22.87 -18.24
N LEU A 18 24.41 22.28 -17.47
CA LEU A 18 24.62 22.05 -16.04
C LEU A 18 25.67 20.96 -15.82
N ARG A 19 26.64 21.23 -14.96
CA ARG A 19 27.60 20.22 -14.51
C ARG A 19 26.95 19.36 -13.44
N PHE A 20 26.93 18.05 -13.66
CA PHE A 20 26.48 17.07 -12.67
C PHE A 20 27.47 15.91 -12.62
N ARG A 21 27.45 15.16 -11.50
CA ARG A 21 28.24 13.95 -11.32
C ARG A 21 27.30 12.74 -11.34
N GLU A 22 27.68 11.70 -12.07
CA GLU A 22 26.99 10.41 -11.99
C GLU A 22 27.48 9.61 -10.77
N ASP A 23 26.54 9.18 -9.94
CA ASP A 23 26.82 8.24 -8.86
C ASP A 23 27.00 6.82 -9.42
N ALA A 24 28.15 6.21 -9.15
CA ALA A 24 28.52 4.87 -9.61
C ALA A 24 27.54 3.77 -9.14
N THR A 25 26.90 3.97 -7.98
CA THR A 25 25.91 3.02 -7.43
C THR A 25 24.65 2.89 -8.31
N ASN A 26 24.38 3.85 -9.20
CA ASN A 26 23.26 3.77 -10.15
C ASN A 26 23.34 2.59 -11.12
N LYS A 27 24.57 2.11 -11.38
CA LYS A 27 24.84 0.94 -12.22
C LYS A 27 24.75 -0.38 -11.45
N ASN A 28 24.76 -0.33 -10.11
CA ASN A 28 24.62 -1.51 -9.27
C ASN A 28 23.19 -2.06 -9.35
N LEU A 29 23.07 -3.35 -9.64
CA LEU A 29 21.80 -4.06 -9.75
C LEU A 29 21.42 -4.85 -8.49
N ALA A 30 22.18 -4.77 -7.39
CA ALA A 30 21.77 -5.37 -6.12
C ALA A 30 20.44 -4.76 -5.61
N PRO A 31 20.22 -3.43 -5.64
CA PRO A 31 18.95 -2.84 -5.21
C PRO A 31 17.80 -3.19 -6.18
N THR A 32 16.67 -3.65 -5.65
CA THR A 32 15.45 -3.96 -6.43
C THR A 32 15.01 -2.79 -7.29
N ARG A 33 15.08 -1.56 -6.77
CA ARG A 33 14.76 -0.34 -7.53
C ARG A 33 15.61 -0.19 -8.80
N ASN A 34 16.92 -0.45 -8.70
CA ASN A 34 17.83 -0.34 -9.85
C ASN A 34 17.56 -1.45 -10.86
N ARG A 35 17.25 -2.67 -10.42
CA ARG A 35 16.82 -3.77 -11.31
C ARG A 35 15.54 -3.42 -12.07
N ILE A 36 14.54 -2.88 -11.38
CA ILE A 36 13.29 -2.46 -12.00
C ILE A 36 13.55 -1.38 -13.06
N ARG A 37 14.29 -0.32 -12.69
CA ARG A 37 14.59 0.81 -13.57
C ARG A 37 15.43 0.41 -14.79
N ASN A 38 16.51 -0.34 -14.57
CA ASN A 38 17.55 -0.56 -15.57
C ASN A 38 17.36 -1.85 -16.38
N ARG A 39 16.58 -2.82 -15.89
CA ARG A 39 16.33 -4.10 -16.59
C ARG A 39 14.87 -4.32 -16.90
N ILE A 40 14.00 -4.33 -15.90
CA ILE A 40 12.61 -4.81 -16.06
C ILE A 40 11.79 -3.85 -16.93
N ILE A 41 11.78 -2.55 -16.61
CA ILE A 41 11.00 -1.58 -17.38
C ILE A 41 11.46 -1.53 -18.85
N PRO A 42 12.77 -1.36 -19.16
CA PRO A 42 13.22 -1.36 -20.55
C PRO A 42 12.91 -2.65 -21.30
N TYR A 43 13.01 -3.79 -20.63
CA TYR A 43 12.68 -5.09 -21.22
C TYR A 43 11.19 -5.20 -21.59
N LEU A 44 10.30 -4.78 -20.69
CA LEU A 44 8.86 -4.78 -20.95
C LEU A 44 8.46 -3.82 -22.07
N GLU A 45 9.04 -2.62 -22.13
CA GLU A 45 8.79 -1.67 -23.21
C GLU A 45 9.22 -2.25 -24.57
N LYS A 46 10.36 -2.95 -24.60
CA LYS A 46 10.87 -3.58 -25.82
C LYS A 46 9.96 -4.71 -26.32
N ILE A 47 9.45 -5.56 -25.43
CA ILE A 47 8.60 -6.70 -25.82
C ILE A 47 7.20 -6.25 -26.24
N LEU A 48 6.66 -5.26 -25.54
CA LEU A 48 5.30 -4.80 -25.74
C LEU A 48 5.21 -3.69 -26.81
N ASP A 49 6.36 -3.24 -27.32
CA ASP A 49 6.53 -2.12 -28.25
C ASP A 49 5.70 -0.88 -27.85
N ARG A 50 5.72 -0.56 -26.55
CA ARG A 50 4.92 0.53 -25.98
C ARG A 50 5.57 1.17 -24.75
N ASN A 51 5.31 2.45 -24.54
CA ASN A 51 5.73 3.16 -23.34
C ASN A 51 4.85 2.77 -22.14
N ILE A 52 5.36 1.89 -21.27
CA ILE A 52 4.62 1.46 -20.07
C ILE A 52 4.75 2.46 -18.92
N ARG A 53 5.78 3.32 -18.93
CA ARG A 53 6.03 4.26 -17.83
C ARG A 53 4.89 5.27 -17.70
N GLN A 54 4.40 5.81 -18.82
CA GLN A 54 3.26 6.72 -18.82
C GLN A 54 1.97 6.05 -18.31
N ASN A 55 1.70 4.81 -18.72
CA ASN A 55 0.54 4.07 -18.26
C ASN A 55 0.61 3.75 -16.76
N LEU A 56 1.80 3.36 -16.27
CA LEU A 56 2.03 3.12 -14.85
C LEU A 56 1.85 4.40 -14.03
N TRP A 57 2.35 5.54 -14.54
CA TRP A 57 2.15 6.84 -13.91
C TRP A 57 0.67 7.21 -13.81
N ARG A 58 -0.09 7.11 -14.91
CA ARG A 58 -1.54 7.36 -14.92
C ARG A 58 -2.28 6.46 -13.94
N THR A 59 -1.96 5.17 -13.92
CA THR A 59 -2.57 4.20 -12.99
C THR A 59 -2.27 4.56 -11.54
N ALA A 60 -1.03 4.94 -11.24
CA ALA A 60 -0.64 5.37 -9.90
C ALA A 60 -1.33 6.66 -9.47
N THR A 61 -1.50 7.64 -10.38
CA THR A 61 -2.25 8.87 -10.13
C THR A 61 -3.71 8.57 -9.79
N ILE A 62 -4.39 7.79 -10.63
CA ILE A 62 -5.80 7.42 -10.40
C ILE A 62 -5.95 6.68 -9.07
N ALA A 63 -5.12 5.67 -8.83
CA ALA A 63 -5.17 4.89 -7.59
C ALA A 63 -4.87 5.75 -6.35
N ALA A 64 -3.98 6.75 -6.45
CA ALA A 64 -3.71 7.66 -5.34
C ALA A 64 -4.89 8.59 -5.04
N GLU A 65 -5.58 9.07 -6.07
CA GLU A 65 -6.80 9.88 -5.90
C GLU A 65 -7.94 9.06 -5.28
N GLU A 66 -8.16 7.84 -5.78
CA GLU A 66 -9.14 6.90 -5.22
C GLU A 66 -8.80 6.50 -3.78
N GLU A 67 -7.53 6.26 -3.48
CA GLU A 67 -7.03 6.00 -2.13
C GLU A 67 -7.39 7.15 -1.18
N ASN A 68 -7.12 8.39 -1.59
CA ASN A 68 -7.43 9.58 -0.80
C ASN A 68 -8.93 9.80 -0.59
N TRP A 69 -9.75 9.48 -1.60
CA TRP A 69 -11.20 9.53 -1.45
C TRP A 69 -11.68 8.46 -0.47
N LEU A 70 -11.23 7.22 -0.64
CA LEU A 70 -11.62 6.11 0.23
C LEU A 70 -11.18 6.32 1.68
N ASP A 71 -10.02 6.91 1.94
CA ASP A 71 -9.56 7.19 3.31
C ASP A 71 -10.48 8.18 4.06
N LYS A 72 -11.14 9.09 3.32
CA LYS A 72 -12.13 10.03 3.87
C LYS A 72 -13.48 9.38 4.17
N GLU A 73 -13.87 8.38 3.38
CA GLU A 73 -15.13 7.64 3.56
C GLU A 73 -15.06 6.59 4.68
N VAL A 74 -13.86 6.21 5.12
CA VAL A 74 -13.69 5.27 6.23
C VAL A 74 -14.16 5.94 7.53
N PRO A 75 -15.20 5.41 8.20
CA PRO A 75 -15.66 5.97 9.46
C PRO A 75 -14.51 5.99 10.47
N ASP A 76 -14.49 7.00 11.34
CA ASP A 76 -13.52 7.05 12.41
C ASP A 76 -13.77 5.91 13.41
N LEU A 77 -12.98 4.85 13.27
CA LEU A 77 -13.00 3.65 14.11
C LEU A 77 -11.71 3.55 14.93
N THR A 78 -11.11 4.69 15.28
CA THR A 78 -9.87 4.80 16.07
C THR A 78 -10.01 4.43 17.54
N ASN A 79 -11.20 3.96 17.97
CA ASN A 79 -11.39 3.37 19.28
C ASN A 79 -10.39 2.21 19.50
N VAL A 80 -10.04 1.98 20.77
CA VAL A 80 -9.23 0.81 21.19
C VAL A 80 -9.86 -0.48 20.67
N ASP A 81 -11.20 -0.55 20.70
CA ASP A 81 -11.98 -1.70 20.26
C ASP A 81 -12.79 -1.42 18.99
N LEU A 82 -12.74 -2.35 18.04
CA LEU A 82 -13.57 -2.34 16.83
C LEU A 82 -14.93 -2.98 17.09
N SER A 83 -16.01 -2.25 16.80
CA SER A 83 -17.37 -2.79 16.84
C SER A 83 -17.64 -3.69 15.65
N VAL A 84 -17.90 -4.98 15.90
CA VAL A 84 -18.19 -5.97 14.84
C VAL A 84 -19.44 -5.61 14.04
N PRO A 85 -20.59 -5.22 14.64
CA PRO A 85 -21.78 -4.84 13.88
C PRO A 85 -21.55 -3.64 12.97
N LYS A 86 -20.88 -2.59 13.46
CA LYS A 86 -20.58 -1.39 12.67
C LYS A 86 -19.66 -1.73 11.49
N LEU A 87 -18.61 -2.51 11.75
CA LEU A 87 -17.65 -2.89 10.71
C LEU A 87 -18.28 -3.82 9.66
N ARG A 88 -19.11 -4.79 10.08
CA ARG A 88 -19.80 -5.72 9.18
C ARG A 88 -20.80 -5.01 8.25
N ALA A 89 -21.39 -3.90 8.67
CA ALA A 89 -22.30 -3.10 7.84
C ALA A 89 -21.60 -2.36 6.69
N LEU A 90 -20.26 -2.21 6.75
CA LEU A 90 -19.50 -1.56 5.69
C LEU A 90 -19.27 -2.48 4.49
N PRO A 91 -19.15 -1.94 3.26
CA PRO A 91 -18.59 -2.66 2.13
C PRO A 91 -17.22 -3.24 2.44
N VAL A 92 -16.89 -4.39 1.83
CA VAL A 92 -15.63 -5.12 2.09
C VAL A 92 -14.39 -4.25 1.91
N ALA A 93 -14.39 -3.33 0.93
CA ALA A 93 -13.29 -2.40 0.73
C ALA A 93 -13.06 -1.49 1.96
N LEU A 94 -14.14 -0.94 2.53
CA LEU A 94 -14.08 -0.10 3.74
C LEU A 94 -13.78 -0.92 5.00
N GLN A 95 -14.23 -2.18 5.08
CA GLN A 95 -13.83 -3.09 6.16
C GLN A 95 -12.31 -3.25 6.22
N ARG A 96 -11.66 -3.54 5.09
CA ARG A 96 -10.21 -3.73 5.00
C ARG A 96 -9.45 -2.47 5.42
N ARG A 97 -9.92 -1.30 4.96
CA ARG A 97 -9.29 -0.01 5.29
C ARG A 97 -9.44 0.35 6.76
N ALA A 98 -10.63 0.17 7.33
CA ALA A 98 -10.87 0.39 8.75
C ALA A 98 -9.98 -0.51 9.63
N ILE A 99 -9.86 -1.80 9.27
CA ILE A 99 -8.97 -2.75 9.97
C ILE A 99 -7.51 -2.30 9.87
N LEU A 100 -7.04 -1.92 8.68
CA LEU A 100 -5.67 -1.44 8.49
C LEU A 100 -5.39 -0.17 9.31
N LYS A 101 -6.31 0.80 9.31
CA LYS A 101 -6.20 2.04 10.07
C LYS A 101 -6.18 1.77 11.57
N TRP A 102 -7.07 0.92 12.06
CA TRP A 102 -7.09 0.48 13.46
C TRP A 102 -5.78 -0.21 13.88
N LEU A 103 -5.28 -1.18 13.10
CA LEU A 103 -4.01 -1.84 13.41
C LEU A 103 -2.82 -0.86 13.46
N ARG A 104 -2.80 0.14 12.56
CA ARG A 104 -1.77 1.20 12.57
C ARG A 104 -1.84 2.07 13.82
N VAL A 105 -3.02 2.47 14.25
CA VAL A 105 -3.22 3.25 15.49
C VAL A 105 -2.74 2.47 16.71
N GLN A 106 -2.87 1.15 16.67
CA GLN A 106 -2.40 0.24 17.71
C GLN A 106 -0.89 -0.07 17.62
N ASN A 107 -0.15 0.66 16.77
CA ASN A 107 1.29 0.52 16.51
C ASN A 107 1.71 -0.86 15.96
N ILE A 108 0.81 -1.57 15.28
CA ILE A 108 1.14 -2.83 14.61
C ILE A 108 1.67 -2.53 13.21
N SER A 109 2.96 -2.77 13.00
CA SER A 109 3.64 -2.61 11.71
C SER A 109 3.71 -3.93 10.95
N GLY A 110 4.05 -3.87 9.65
CA GLY A 110 4.17 -5.08 8.83
C GLY A 110 2.84 -5.78 8.50
N VAL A 111 1.72 -5.05 8.60
CA VAL A 111 0.40 -5.58 8.29
C VAL A 111 0.23 -5.76 6.79
N GLY A 112 0.36 -7.02 6.34
CA GLY A 112 0.05 -7.42 4.98
C GLY A 112 -1.42 -7.75 4.75
N PHE A 113 -1.79 -7.97 3.49
CA PHE A 113 -3.15 -8.37 3.07
C PHE A 113 -3.70 -9.56 3.88
N GLU A 114 -2.87 -10.60 4.07
CA GLU A 114 -3.26 -11.82 4.80
C GLU A 114 -3.60 -11.56 6.28
N VAL A 115 -2.96 -10.57 6.92
CA VAL A 115 -3.29 -10.19 8.30
C VAL A 115 -4.64 -9.50 8.33
N ILE A 116 -4.88 -8.57 7.40
CA ILE A 116 -6.14 -7.83 7.28
C ILE A 116 -7.31 -8.80 7.05
N GLU A 117 -7.18 -9.74 6.11
CA GLU A 117 -8.24 -10.69 5.82
C GLU A 117 -8.50 -11.63 7.01
N ARG A 118 -7.47 -12.10 7.70
CA ARG A 118 -7.66 -12.91 8.92
C ARG A 118 -8.44 -12.15 9.99
N VAL A 119 -8.11 -10.87 10.23
CA VAL A 119 -8.88 -10.04 11.17
C VAL A 119 -10.31 -9.81 10.65
N ARG A 120 -10.50 -9.62 9.34
CA ARG A 120 -11.83 -9.47 8.73
C ARG A 120 -12.69 -10.73 8.91
N LEU A 121 -12.10 -11.93 8.89
CA LEU A 121 -12.82 -13.19 9.15
C LEU A 121 -13.41 -13.23 10.58
N LEU A 122 -12.83 -12.52 11.55
CA LEU A 122 -13.43 -12.38 12.89
C LEU A 122 -14.79 -11.68 12.82
N LEU A 123 -15.11 -10.95 11.76
CA LEU A 123 -16.42 -10.36 11.58
C LEU A 123 -17.52 -11.40 11.34
N ASP A 124 -17.24 -12.64 10.93
CA ASP A 124 -18.28 -13.63 10.68
C ASP A 124 -18.68 -14.36 11.98
N PRO A 125 -19.94 -14.25 12.45
CA PRO A 125 -20.35 -14.87 13.71
C PRO A 125 -20.32 -16.41 13.66
N ASN A 126 -20.39 -17.01 12.47
CA ASN A 126 -20.38 -18.46 12.28
C ASN A 126 -18.97 -19.06 12.34
N VAL A 127 -17.93 -18.21 12.24
CA VAL A 127 -16.54 -18.65 12.38
C VAL A 127 -16.24 -18.93 13.85
N ARG A 128 -15.82 -20.18 14.13
CA ARG A 128 -15.37 -20.63 15.47
C ARG A 128 -14.10 -19.92 15.94
N THR A 129 -13.26 -19.52 15.00
CA THR A 129 -12.01 -18.79 15.27
C THR A 129 -12.34 -17.40 15.82
N ALA A 130 -12.09 -17.22 17.11
CA ALA A 130 -12.28 -15.94 17.79
C ALA A 130 -10.96 -15.18 18.00
N LYS A 131 -9.82 -15.72 17.55
CA LYS A 131 -8.48 -15.19 17.78
C LYS A 131 -7.61 -15.32 16.54
N VAL A 132 -6.84 -14.29 16.21
CA VAL A 132 -5.91 -14.22 15.08
C VAL A 132 -4.57 -13.69 15.55
N ASN A 133 -3.48 -14.35 15.13
CA ASN A 133 -2.13 -13.90 15.41
C ASN A 133 -1.78 -12.69 14.54
N LEU A 134 -1.23 -11.67 15.17
CA LEU A 134 -0.71 -10.45 14.54
C LEU A 134 0.83 -10.47 14.61
N PRO A 135 1.52 -9.59 13.88
CA PRO A 135 2.95 -9.35 14.08
C PRO A 135 3.25 -8.94 15.54
N GLN A 136 4.51 -9.11 15.94
CA GLN A 136 5.02 -8.68 17.27
C GLN A 136 4.39 -9.43 18.46
N ASP A 137 4.07 -10.72 18.30
CA ASP A 137 3.49 -11.59 19.34
C ASP A 137 2.16 -11.10 19.96
N ARG A 138 1.45 -10.24 19.22
CA ARG A 138 0.12 -9.74 19.57
C ARG A 138 -1.00 -10.53 18.90
N HIS A 139 -2.22 -10.38 19.39
CA HIS A 139 -3.36 -11.10 18.86
C HIS A 139 -4.60 -10.21 18.76
N ALA A 140 -5.35 -10.33 17.67
CA ALA A 140 -6.70 -9.77 17.59
C ALA A 140 -7.70 -10.81 18.08
N ARG A 141 -8.58 -10.42 19.02
CA ARG A 141 -9.60 -11.32 19.57
C ARG A 141 -10.98 -10.71 19.47
N ARG A 142 -11.97 -11.53 19.09
CA ARG A 142 -13.39 -11.18 19.14
C ARG A 142 -14.02 -11.64 20.46
N ARG A 143 -14.63 -10.72 21.20
CA ARG A 143 -15.47 -11.01 22.38
C ARG A 143 -16.63 -10.02 22.43
N ALA A 144 -17.81 -10.44 22.87
CA ALA A 144 -18.95 -9.53 23.12
C ALA A 144 -19.27 -8.53 21.98
N LYS A 145 -19.17 -8.97 20.71
CA LYS A 145 -19.37 -8.15 19.49
C LYS A 145 -18.34 -7.02 19.28
N THR A 146 -17.18 -7.08 19.96
CA THR A 146 -16.03 -6.22 19.71
C THR A 146 -14.79 -7.03 19.33
N ILE A 147 -13.86 -6.40 18.62
CA ILE A 147 -12.51 -6.92 18.35
C ILE A 147 -11.52 -5.98 19.05
N PHE A 148 -10.60 -6.54 19.82
CA PHE A 148 -9.55 -5.82 20.53
C PHE A 148 -8.21 -6.55 20.36
N ILE A 149 -7.11 -5.90 20.73
CA ILE A 149 -5.76 -6.48 20.70
C ILE A 149 -5.37 -6.93 22.11
N GLU A 150 -4.85 -8.15 22.22
CA GLU A 150 -4.22 -8.74 23.40
C GLU A 150 -2.74 -9.07 23.15
#